data_AF-A0AAJ6TP34-F1
#
_entry.id   AF-A0AAJ6TP34-F1
#
_cell.length_a   1.000
_cell.length_b   1.000
_cell.length_c   1.000
_cell.angle_alpha   90.00
_cell.angle_beta   90.00
_cell.angle_gamma   90.00
#
_symmetry.space_group_name_H-M   'P 1'
#
loop_
_entity.id
_entity.type
_entity.pdbx_description
1 polymer ?
#
loop_
_entity_poly.entity_id
_entity_poly.type
_entity_poly.pdbx_seq_one_letter_code
_entity_poly.pdbx_strand_id
1 'polypeptide(L)'
;MNVIDSYKPVMAMMGVQVLEAGVAIFSAAAFSRGLSPEILSVYRQATAALVIAPMAYFSRRRASSTISLGLKEFVLLYIAALLGPTINPIALFEGISLSSSTMSSTMSNLVPGLTFVFTAAIGLEKVNIRSLRSDAKIIGTVISVSGAMSMALLKGPKLLNEGIVATKSSSGSSGETWLLGSLILLGNSSCWAIWTIMQVPISARCPDPLLSTAWMCFFGSIQTTAVTIFLKTDPQAWKPHSNLETYDATMTKGIASASIIVLQARCIARRGPLFSAMFSPLCSVIVTTLAAIFQKEMVYTA
;
A
#
# COMPACT_ATOMS: atom_id res chain seq x y z
N MET A 1 -8.29 5.35 31.95
CA MET A 1 -7.57 5.00 30.70
C MET A 1 -6.42 5.98 30.57
N ASN A 2 -5.17 5.52 30.69
CA ASN A 2 -4.01 6.43 30.74
C ASN A 2 -3.93 7.23 29.44
N VAL A 3 -3.71 8.54 29.54
CA VAL A 3 -3.59 9.46 28.39
C VAL A 3 -2.61 8.92 27.35
N ILE A 4 -1.52 8.29 27.81
CA ILE A 4 -0.49 7.65 26.98
C ILE A 4 -1.06 6.48 26.13
N ASP A 5 -1.97 5.67 26.67
CA ASP A 5 -2.59 4.56 25.92
C ASP A 5 -3.50 5.05 24.79
N SER A 6 -4.09 6.24 24.93
CA SER A 6 -4.91 6.87 23.90
C SER A 6 -4.10 7.32 22.68
N TYR A 7 -2.83 7.71 22.87
CA TYR A 7 -1.94 8.18 21.79
C TYR A 7 -1.18 7.06 21.07
N LYS A 8 -1.02 5.88 21.68
CA LYS A 8 -0.31 4.73 21.07
C LYS A 8 -0.77 4.41 19.62
N PRO A 9 -2.08 4.36 19.30
CA PRO A 9 -2.54 4.10 17.93
C PRO A 9 -2.19 5.23 16.95
N VAL A 10 -2.23 6.49 17.41
CA VAL A 10 -1.87 7.65 16.57
C VAL A 10 -0.38 7.60 16.22
N MET A 11 0.48 7.40 17.22
CA MET A 11 1.93 7.29 17.00
C MET A 11 2.28 6.08 16.12
N ALA A 12 1.60 4.95 16.33
CA ALA A 12 1.79 3.77 15.50
C ALA A 12 1.41 4.05 14.02
N MET A 13 0.29 4.72 13.77
CA MET A 13 -0.12 5.08 12.41
C MET A 13 0.81 6.10 11.77
N MET A 14 1.28 7.11 12.50
CA MET A 14 2.30 8.03 11.99
C MET A 14 3.58 7.28 11.60
N GLY A 15 4.03 6.34 12.44
CA GLY A 15 5.17 5.48 12.14
C GLY A 15 4.95 4.62 10.89
N VAL A 16 3.74 4.06 10.71
CA VAL A 16 3.36 3.33 9.49
C VAL A 16 3.52 4.21 8.25
N GLN A 17 3.03 5.46 8.28
CA GLN A 17 3.13 6.36 7.13
C GLN A 17 4.57 6.74 6.80
N VAL A 18 5.43 6.89 7.82
CA VAL A 18 6.87 7.11 7.62
C VAL A 18 7.54 5.89 7.00
N LEU A 19 7.22 4.68 7.46
CA LEU A 19 7.73 3.44 6.88
C LEU A 19 7.27 3.25 5.43
N GLU A 20 6.00 3.54 5.13
CA GLU A 20 5.46 3.50 3.77
C GLU A 20 6.18 4.50 2.85
N ALA A 21 6.41 5.71 3.31
CA ALA A 21 7.16 6.72 2.56
C ALA A 21 8.61 6.29 2.29
N GLY A 22 9.28 5.72 3.30
CA GLY A 22 10.61 5.15 3.12
C GLY A 22 10.62 4.04 2.06
N VAL A 23 9.69 3.07 2.15
CA VAL A 23 9.55 2.00 1.16
C VAL A 23 9.32 2.54 -0.24
N ALA A 24 8.53 3.61 -0.40
CA ALA A 24 8.28 4.25 -1.69
C ALA A 24 9.57 4.85 -2.29
N ILE A 25 10.35 5.61 -1.49
CA ILE A 25 11.61 6.24 -1.93
C ILE A 25 12.65 5.19 -2.31
N PHE A 26 12.85 4.17 -1.47
CA PHE A 26 13.76 3.07 -1.78
C PHE A 26 13.31 2.25 -3.00
N SER A 27 12.00 2.14 -3.25
CA SER A 27 11.49 1.51 -4.48
C SER A 27 11.84 2.35 -5.72
N ALA A 28 11.65 3.67 -5.66
CA ALA A 28 12.02 4.56 -6.75
C ALA A 28 13.53 4.49 -7.07
N ALA A 29 14.38 4.47 -6.04
CA ALA A 29 15.84 4.31 -6.20
C ALA A 29 16.24 2.93 -6.76
N ALA A 30 15.49 1.88 -6.45
CA ALA A 30 15.72 0.55 -7.04
C ALA A 30 15.34 0.54 -8.53
N PHE A 31 14.25 1.22 -8.91
CA PHE A 31 13.80 1.30 -10.30
C PHE A 31 14.75 2.10 -11.18
N SER A 32 15.36 3.17 -10.66
CA SER A 32 16.39 3.91 -11.40
C SER A 32 17.63 3.06 -11.71
N ARG A 33 17.84 1.95 -11.00
CA ARG A 33 18.91 0.97 -11.23
C ARG A 33 18.48 -0.20 -12.13
N GLY A 34 17.28 -0.14 -12.74
CA GLY A 34 16.78 -1.13 -13.69
C GLY A 34 16.08 -2.34 -13.07
N LEU A 35 15.79 -2.32 -11.76
CA LEU A 35 15.01 -3.40 -11.12
C LEU A 35 13.54 -3.33 -11.55
N SER A 36 13.04 -4.50 -11.89
CA SER A 36 11.65 -4.76 -12.26
C SER A 36 10.71 -4.63 -11.05
N PRO A 37 9.62 -3.80 -11.11
CA PRO A 37 8.69 -3.59 -9.99
C PRO A 37 8.01 -4.85 -9.44
N GLU A 38 7.70 -5.79 -10.32
CA GLU A 38 7.05 -7.06 -10.03
C GLU A 38 8.01 -7.95 -9.25
N ILE A 39 9.26 -8.06 -9.71
CA ILE A 39 10.31 -8.85 -9.04
C ILE A 39 10.67 -8.25 -7.68
N LEU A 40 10.72 -6.91 -7.58
CA LEU A 40 10.94 -6.22 -6.32
C LEU A 40 9.79 -6.49 -5.32
N SER A 41 8.56 -6.63 -5.81
CA SER A 41 7.40 -6.98 -5.00
C SER A 41 7.49 -8.41 -4.46
N VAL A 42 7.96 -9.37 -5.28
CA VAL A 42 8.24 -10.75 -4.85
C VAL A 42 9.28 -10.76 -3.72
N TYR A 43 10.43 -10.10 -3.92
CA TYR A 43 11.49 -10.09 -2.91
C TYR A 43 11.03 -9.45 -1.61
N ARG A 44 10.34 -8.32 -1.67
CA ARG A 44 9.79 -7.64 -0.48
C ARG A 44 8.85 -8.57 0.32
N GLN A 45 8.03 -9.34 -0.38
CA GLN A 45 7.03 -10.19 0.25
C GLN A 45 7.63 -11.49 0.82
N ALA A 46 8.58 -12.09 0.10
CA ALA A 46 9.34 -13.25 0.57
C ALA A 46 10.17 -12.91 1.81
N THR A 47 10.89 -11.79 1.79
CA THR A 47 11.67 -11.32 2.94
C THR A 47 10.79 -10.98 4.13
N ALA A 48 9.64 -10.32 3.92
CA ALA A 48 8.66 -10.10 4.98
C ALA A 48 8.19 -11.41 5.62
N ALA A 49 7.86 -12.43 4.81
CA ALA A 49 7.45 -13.75 5.30
C ALA A 49 8.56 -14.45 6.12
N LEU A 50 9.81 -14.43 5.63
CA LEU A 50 10.95 -15.04 6.29
C LEU A 50 11.28 -14.39 7.64
N VAL A 51 11.13 -13.07 7.75
CA VAL A 51 11.38 -12.34 9.01
C VAL A 51 10.26 -12.57 10.02
N ILE A 52 9.00 -12.52 9.57
CA ILE A 52 7.87 -12.57 10.51
C ILE A 52 7.50 -13.98 10.96
N ALA A 53 7.77 -15.00 10.14
CA ALA A 53 7.51 -16.40 10.49
C ALA A 53 8.17 -16.85 11.81
N PRO A 54 9.49 -16.64 12.04
CA PRO A 54 10.10 -17.00 13.32
C PRO A 54 9.56 -16.16 14.47
N MET A 55 9.31 -14.86 14.26
CA MET A 55 8.72 -14.00 15.29
C MET A 55 7.33 -14.49 15.73
N ALA A 56 6.49 -14.87 14.76
CA ALA A 56 5.18 -15.44 15.02
C ALA A 56 5.27 -16.79 15.77
N TYR A 57 6.19 -17.66 15.38
CA TYR A 57 6.42 -18.94 16.04
C TYR A 57 6.83 -18.78 17.51
N PHE A 58 7.81 -17.92 17.79
CA PHE A 58 8.28 -17.66 19.16
C PHE A 58 7.22 -16.95 20.02
N SER A 59 6.49 -15.99 19.45
CA SER A 59 5.36 -15.32 20.12
C SER A 59 4.29 -16.33 20.54
N ARG A 60 3.91 -17.24 19.63
CA ARG A 60 2.91 -18.27 19.88
C ARG A 60 3.34 -19.26 20.96
N ARG A 61 4.61 -19.68 20.97
CA ARG A 61 5.15 -20.60 21.98
C ARG A 61 5.05 -20.01 23.39
N ARG A 62 5.20 -18.69 23.52
CA ARG A 62 5.09 -17.98 24.81
C ARG A 62 3.63 -17.75 25.23
N ALA A 63 2.69 -17.68 24.29
CA ALA A 63 1.29 -17.32 24.55
C ALA A 63 0.37 -18.47 25.00
N SER A 64 0.81 -19.73 25.01
CA SER A 64 0.01 -20.91 25.43
C SER A 64 -1.42 -20.94 24.83
N SER A 65 -1.58 -20.48 23.59
CA SER A 65 -2.87 -20.45 22.91
C SER A 65 -2.81 -21.31 21.65
N THR A 66 -3.50 -22.45 21.69
CA THR A 66 -3.68 -23.33 20.53
C THR A 66 -4.72 -22.72 19.59
N ILE A 67 -4.34 -21.68 18.82
CA ILE A 67 -5.20 -21.18 17.74
C ILE A 67 -5.15 -22.19 16.60
N SER A 68 -6.19 -23.01 16.48
CA SER A 68 -6.43 -23.81 15.28
C SER A 68 -7.11 -22.91 14.25
N LEU A 69 -6.41 -22.60 13.15
CA LEU A 69 -6.99 -21.86 12.03
C LEU A 69 -7.87 -22.81 11.23
N GLY A 70 -9.16 -22.52 11.17
CA GLY A 70 -10.09 -23.26 10.31
C GLY A 70 -9.94 -22.85 8.83
N LEU A 71 -10.62 -23.60 7.96
CA LEU A 71 -10.61 -23.34 6.52
C LEU A 71 -11.10 -21.93 6.17
N LYS A 72 -12.10 -21.41 6.91
CA LYS A 72 -12.67 -20.08 6.69
C LYS A 72 -11.64 -18.98 6.95
N GLU A 73 -10.80 -19.15 7.96
CA GLU A 73 -9.73 -18.20 8.31
C GLU A 73 -8.64 -18.22 7.25
N PHE A 74 -8.26 -19.41 6.76
CA PHE A 74 -7.31 -19.56 5.66
C PHE A 74 -7.79 -18.87 4.39
N VAL A 75 -9.05 -19.08 4.00
CA VAL A 75 -9.65 -18.40 2.84
C VAL A 75 -9.66 -16.89 3.03
N LEU A 76 -10.03 -16.41 4.22
CA LEU A 76 -10.03 -14.98 4.53
C LEU A 76 -8.63 -14.38 4.42
N LEU A 77 -7.61 -15.03 5.00
CA LEU A 77 -6.21 -14.61 4.92
C LEU A 77 -5.67 -14.68 3.49
N TYR A 78 -6.08 -15.67 2.70
CA TYR A 78 -5.68 -15.82 1.30
C TYR A 78 -6.27 -14.72 0.40
N ILE A 79 -7.56 -14.41 0.53
CA ILE A 79 -8.22 -13.32 -0.20
C ILE A 79 -7.63 -11.98 0.20
N ALA A 80 -7.41 -11.80 1.51
CA ALA A 80 -6.74 -10.61 1.99
C ALA A 80 -5.35 -10.51 1.30
N ALA A 81 -4.53 -11.56 1.39
CA ALA A 81 -3.18 -11.57 0.83
C ALA A 81 -3.16 -11.22 -0.67
N LEU A 82 -4.22 -11.60 -1.38
CA LEU A 82 -4.42 -11.26 -2.78
C LEU A 82 -4.65 -9.76 -2.97
N LEU A 83 -5.54 -9.15 -2.18
CA LEU A 83 -5.89 -7.73 -2.32
C LEU A 83 -4.76 -6.79 -1.90
N GLY A 84 -4.19 -6.99 -0.71
CA GLY A 84 -3.22 -6.06 -0.16
C GLY A 84 -1.79 -6.36 -0.63
N PRO A 85 -1.18 -7.46 -0.17
CA PRO A 85 0.22 -7.74 -0.50
C PRO A 85 0.53 -8.06 -1.96
N THR A 86 -0.42 -8.59 -2.74
CA THR A 86 -0.20 -9.02 -4.13
C THR A 86 -0.67 -7.98 -5.16
N ILE A 87 -1.98 -7.76 -5.28
CA ILE A 87 -2.56 -6.89 -6.32
C ILE A 87 -2.17 -5.44 -6.10
N ASN A 88 -2.24 -4.94 -4.86
CA ASN A 88 -1.99 -3.54 -4.55
C ASN A 88 -0.63 -3.03 -5.06
N PRO A 89 0.53 -3.61 -4.70
CA PRO A 89 1.81 -3.10 -5.19
C PRO A 89 1.94 -3.19 -6.72
N ILE A 90 1.45 -4.27 -7.35
CA ILE A 90 1.51 -4.44 -8.80
C ILE A 90 0.68 -3.36 -9.51
N ALA A 91 -0.59 -3.20 -9.10
CA ALA A 91 -1.48 -2.19 -9.64
C ALA A 91 -0.98 -0.76 -9.37
N LEU A 92 -0.33 -0.52 -8.23
CA LEU A 92 0.28 0.77 -7.92
C LEU A 92 1.40 1.10 -8.92
N PHE A 93 2.31 0.17 -9.18
CA PHE A 93 3.43 0.42 -10.09
C PHE A 93 2.98 0.55 -11.55
N GLU A 94 2.07 -0.31 -12.00
CA GLU A 94 1.51 -0.23 -13.35
C GLU A 94 0.63 1.02 -13.54
N GLY A 95 -0.12 1.40 -12.52
CA GLY A 95 -0.89 2.64 -12.52
C GLY A 95 0.01 3.89 -12.61
N ILE A 96 1.13 3.91 -11.89
CA ILE A 96 2.11 5.01 -11.95
C ILE A 96 2.80 5.06 -13.32
N SER A 97 3.18 3.91 -13.90
CA SER A 97 3.87 3.87 -15.19
C SER A 97 2.98 4.33 -16.36
N LEU A 98 1.67 4.04 -16.30
CA LEU A 98 0.70 4.47 -17.30
C LEU A 98 0.17 5.90 -17.10
N SER A 99 0.31 6.46 -15.89
CA SER A 99 -0.20 7.80 -15.57
C SER A 99 0.87 8.71 -14.96
N SER A 100 0.87 8.91 -13.64
CA SER A 100 1.87 9.71 -12.91
C SER A 100 1.86 9.42 -11.41
N SER A 101 2.97 9.75 -10.74
CA SER A 101 3.09 9.74 -9.28
C SER A 101 2.12 10.70 -8.58
N THR A 102 1.77 11.82 -9.24
CA THR A 102 0.79 12.79 -8.74
C THR A 102 -0.61 12.19 -8.75
N MET A 103 -0.97 11.46 -9.82
CA MET A 103 -2.25 10.76 -9.90
C MET A 103 -2.35 9.68 -8.81
N SER A 104 -1.29 8.92 -8.58
CA SER A 104 -1.24 7.92 -7.50
C SER A 104 -1.50 8.55 -6.13
N SER A 105 -0.81 9.64 -5.79
CA SER A 105 -1.02 10.36 -4.52
C SER A 105 -2.45 10.85 -4.36
N THR A 106 -3.01 11.35 -5.46
CA THR A 106 -4.38 11.84 -5.51
C THR A 106 -5.40 10.71 -5.28
N MET A 107 -5.21 9.55 -5.90
CA MET A 107 -6.07 8.38 -5.70
C MET A 107 -5.92 7.80 -4.28
N SER A 108 -4.71 7.80 -3.72
CA SER A 108 -4.47 7.40 -2.32
C SER A 108 -5.20 8.29 -1.32
N ASN A 109 -5.40 9.58 -1.62
CA ASN A 109 -6.21 10.47 -0.78
C ASN A 109 -7.71 10.11 -0.76
N LEU A 110 -8.17 9.26 -1.69
CA LEU A 110 -9.54 8.73 -1.71
C LEU A 110 -9.75 7.56 -0.75
N VAL A 111 -8.67 6.92 -0.27
CA VAL A 111 -8.75 5.75 0.61
C VAL A 111 -9.65 5.96 1.85
N PRO A 112 -9.54 7.06 2.64
CA PRO A 112 -10.46 7.30 3.75
C PRO A 112 -11.93 7.30 3.31
N GLY A 113 -12.18 7.87 2.15
CA GLY A 113 -13.46 7.97 1.52
C GLY A 113 -14.07 6.66 1.07
N LEU A 114 -13.32 5.92 0.28
CA LEU A 114 -13.68 4.58 -0.18
C LEU A 114 -13.91 3.66 1.02
N THR A 115 -13.04 3.75 2.03
CA THR A 115 -13.20 2.99 3.27
C THR A 115 -14.52 3.33 3.95
N PHE A 116 -14.90 4.62 4.04
CA PHE A 116 -16.18 5.04 4.64
C PHE A 116 -17.36 4.45 3.88
N VAL A 117 -17.37 4.63 2.55
CA VAL A 117 -18.43 4.10 1.67
C VAL A 117 -18.58 2.59 1.84
N PHE A 118 -17.48 1.84 1.81
CA PHE A 118 -17.51 0.39 1.98
C PHE A 118 -17.92 -0.03 3.40
N THR A 119 -17.44 0.63 4.46
CA THR A 119 -17.88 0.33 5.83
C THR A 119 -19.35 0.63 6.07
N ALA A 120 -19.87 1.69 5.43
CA ALA A 120 -21.29 2.03 5.44
C ALA A 120 -22.12 0.99 4.70
N ALA A 121 -21.68 0.56 3.51
CA ALA A 121 -22.36 -0.45 2.71
C ALA A 121 -22.42 -1.83 3.41
N ILE A 122 -21.36 -2.21 4.13
CA ILE A 122 -21.30 -3.47 4.89
C ILE A 122 -22.05 -3.35 6.24
N GLY A 123 -22.43 -2.14 6.66
CA GLY A 123 -23.10 -1.90 7.95
C GLY A 123 -22.16 -1.96 9.17
N LEU A 124 -20.85 -1.87 8.95
CA LEU A 124 -19.85 -1.80 10.04
C LEU A 124 -19.85 -0.43 10.73
N GLU A 125 -20.25 0.63 10.01
CA GLU A 125 -20.40 1.97 10.57
C GLU A 125 -21.88 2.38 10.55
N LYS A 126 -22.42 2.78 11.70
CA LYS A 126 -23.77 3.35 11.77
C LYS A 126 -23.73 4.74 11.15
N VAL A 127 -24.19 4.85 9.90
CA VAL A 127 -24.30 6.14 9.20
C VAL A 127 -25.44 6.94 9.84
N ASN A 128 -25.10 7.79 10.81
CA ASN A 128 -26.03 8.79 11.30
C ASN A 128 -25.90 10.05 10.44
N ILE A 129 -26.84 10.25 9.51
CA ILE A 129 -26.88 11.33 8.50
C ILE A 129 -27.12 12.71 9.13
N ARG A 130 -27.21 12.80 10.47
CA ARG A 130 -27.35 14.05 11.24
C ARG A 130 -26.12 14.43 12.06
N SER A 131 -25.00 13.72 11.90
CA SER A 131 -23.75 13.98 12.62
C SER A 131 -22.82 14.86 11.77
N LEU A 132 -22.46 16.04 12.28
CA LEU A 132 -21.45 16.95 11.70
C LEU A 132 -20.13 16.23 11.32
N ARG A 133 -19.80 15.12 11.99
CA ARG A 133 -18.60 14.32 11.72
C ARG A 133 -18.75 13.42 10.49
N SER A 134 -19.95 12.95 10.16
CA SER A 134 -20.22 12.21 8.91
C SER A 134 -20.26 13.16 7.72
N ASP A 135 -20.84 14.35 7.88
CA ASP A 135 -20.90 15.36 6.82
C ASP A 135 -19.51 15.87 6.45
N ALA A 136 -18.66 16.17 7.44
CA ALA A 136 -17.27 16.56 7.18
C ALA A 136 -16.46 15.45 6.46
N LYS A 137 -16.72 14.17 6.77
CA LYS A 137 -16.10 13.04 6.07
C LYS A 137 -16.58 12.97 4.62
N ILE A 138 -17.89 13.08 4.38
CA ILE A 138 -18.51 13.03 3.05
C ILE A 138 -18.02 14.20 2.18
N ILE A 139 -18.00 15.41 2.73
CA ILE A 139 -17.50 16.62 2.06
C ILE A 139 -16.00 16.48 1.74
N GLY A 140 -15.21 15.97 2.68
CA GLY A 140 -13.79 15.65 2.44
C GLY A 140 -13.58 14.68 1.29
N THR A 141 -14.43 13.64 1.17
CA THR A 141 -14.43 12.76 -0.01
C THR A 141 -14.75 13.48 -1.29
N VAL A 142 -15.83 14.27 -1.31
CA VAL A 142 -16.26 14.96 -2.52
C VAL A 142 -15.19 15.95 -2.98
N ILE A 143 -14.55 16.66 -2.05
CA ILE A 143 -13.43 17.56 -2.34
C ILE A 143 -12.22 16.78 -2.86
N SER A 144 -11.90 15.63 -2.28
CA SER A 144 -10.77 14.82 -2.74
C SER A 144 -11.03 14.17 -4.11
N VAL A 145 -12.23 13.64 -4.36
CA VAL A 145 -12.64 13.05 -5.65
C VAL A 145 -12.70 14.13 -6.72
N SER A 146 -13.28 15.29 -6.42
CA SER A 146 -13.30 16.42 -7.37
C SER A 146 -11.89 16.93 -7.66
N GLY A 147 -11.03 17.08 -6.64
CA GLY A 147 -9.61 17.38 -6.84
C GLY A 147 -8.90 16.36 -7.72
N ALA A 148 -9.23 15.08 -7.56
CA ALA A 148 -8.71 14.00 -8.38
C ALA A 148 -9.14 14.07 -9.83
N MET A 149 -10.44 14.27 -10.04
CA MET A 149 -11.05 14.41 -11.35
C MET A 149 -10.56 15.70 -12.05
N SER A 150 -10.34 16.78 -11.30
CA SER A 150 -9.77 18.01 -11.82
C SER A 150 -8.30 17.85 -12.21
N MET A 151 -7.45 17.20 -11.41
CA MET A 151 -6.08 16.88 -11.85
C MET A 151 -6.09 15.94 -13.05
N ALA A 152 -7.02 14.98 -13.07
CA ALA A 152 -7.18 14.06 -14.18
C ALA A 152 -7.49 14.77 -15.51
N LEU A 153 -8.45 15.69 -15.47
CA LEU A 153 -8.96 16.37 -16.65
C LEU A 153 -8.17 17.63 -17.03
N LEU A 154 -7.59 18.36 -16.07
CA LEU A 154 -6.87 19.62 -16.29
C LEU A 154 -5.36 19.43 -16.51
N LYS A 155 -4.75 18.40 -15.88
CA LYS A 155 -3.31 18.12 -15.93
C LYS A 155 -2.95 16.86 -16.74
N GLY A 156 -3.91 16.23 -17.42
CA GLY A 156 -3.67 15.26 -18.49
C GLY A 156 -2.77 15.83 -19.60
N PRO A 157 -2.46 15.08 -20.68
CA PRO A 157 -1.20 15.01 -21.47
C PRO A 157 -0.36 16.29 -21.76
N LYS A 158 -0.87 17.49 -21.50
CA LYS A 158 -0.19 18.78 -21.58
C LYS A 158 1.04 18.92 -20.66
N LEU A 159 1.10 18.29 -19.47
CA LEU A 159 2.31 18.32 -18.61
C LEU A 159 3.42 17.36 -19.06
N LEU A 160 3.11 16.35 -19.88
CA LEU A 160 4.11 15.42 -20.44
C LEU A 160 4.84 16.01 -21.66
N ASN A 161 4.33 17.08 -22.26
CA ASN A 161 4.93 17.69 -23.45
C ASN A 161 6.00 18.75 -23.13
N GLU A 162 6.16 19.16 -21.86
CA GLU A 162 7.14 20.18 -21.45
C GLU A 162 8.29 19.65 -20.57
N GLY A 163 8.31 18.35 -20.22
CA GLY A 163 9.30 17.83 -19.28
C GLY A 163 9.80 16.41 -19.59
N ILE A 164 10.94 16.34 -20.29
CA ILE A 164 11.93 15.25 -20.32
C ILE A 164 11.64 14.07 -21.28
N VAL A 165 12.18 14.24 -22.49
CA VAL A 165 12.67 13.27 -23.52
C VAL A 165 12.47 11.75 -23.29
N ALA A 166 11.60 11.19 -24.13
CA ALA A 166 11.66 9.96 -24.94
C ALA A 166 12.03 8.58 -24.35
N THR A 167 11.09 7.62 -24.45
CA THR A 167 11.28 6.40 -25.28
C THR A 167 9.97 5.66 -25.59
N LYS A 168 9.64 5.59 -26.89
CA LYS A 168 8.75 4.65 -27.62
C LYS A 168 7.36 4.28 -27.04
N SER A 169 6.29 4.82 -27.65
CA SER A 169 5.41 4.06 -28.56
C SER A 169 4.24 4.91 -29.10
N SER A 170 4.10 4.90 -30.44
CA SER A 170 2.92 5.14 -31.29
C SER A 170 2.01 6.35 -31.01
N SER A 171 2.06 7.27 -31.97
CA SER A 171 1.06 8.29 -32.30
C SER A 171 -0.38 7.73 -32.33
N GLY A 172 -1.20 8.17 -31.36
CA GLY A 172 -2.65 8.02 -31.37
C GLY A 172 -3.29 7.34 -30.16
N SER A 173 -2.97 7.71 -28.90
CA SER A 173 -3.69 7.18 -27.71
C SER A 173 -3.28 7.78 -26.35
N SER A 174 -2.53 8.89 -26.29
CA SER A 174 -1.93 9.37 -25.04
C SER A 174 -2.94 9.67 -23.91
N GLY A 175 -4.18 10.03 -24.26
CA GLY A 175 -5.27 10.18 -23.29
C GLY A 175 -5.85 8.85 -22.78
N GLU A 176 -5.91 7.82 -23.62
CA GLU A 176 -6.50 6.51 -23.28
C GLU A 176 -5.60 5.72 -22.32
N THR A 177 -4.28 5.68 -22.59
CA THR A 177 -3.30 5.04 -21.70
C THR A 177 -3.28 5.69 -20.33
N TRP A 178 -3.36 7.02 -20.30
CA TRP A 178 -3.38 7.80 -19.08
C TRP A 178 -4.68 7.61 -18.27
N LEU A 179 -5.83 7.50 -18.94
CA LEU A 179 -7.11 7.16 -18.32
C LEU A 179 -7.08 5.75 -17.73
N LEU A 180 -6.53 4.78 -18.47
CA LEU A 180 -6.35 3.41 -17.99
C LEU A 180 -5.49 3.36 -16.73
N GLY A 181 -4.36 4.08 -16.69
CA GLY A 181 -3.53 4.21 -15.50
C GLY A 181 -4.28 4.81 -14.30
N SER A 182 -5.13 5.81 -14.54
CA SER A 182 -5.98 6.42 -13.50
C SER A 182 -7.02 5.43 -12.95
N LEU A 183 -7.64 4.62 -13.81
CA LEU A 183 -8.59 3.56 -13.40
C LEU A 183 -7.89 2.46 -12.60
N ILE A 184 -6.69 2.05 -13.00
CA ILE A 184 -5.87 1.09 -12.25
C ILE A 184 -5.53 1.64 -10.85
N LEU A 185 -5.16 2.91 -10.74
CA LEU A 185 -4.87 3.55 -9.45
C LEU A 185 -6.10 3.71 -8.55
N LEU A 186 -7.28 3.92 -9.14
CA LEU A 186 -8.56 3.89 -8.41
C LEU A 186 -8.86 2.47 -7.91
N GLY A 187 -8.62 1.46 -8.75
CA GLY A 187 -8.72 0.05 -8.37
C GLY A 187 -7.78 -0.33 -7.22
N ASN A 188 -6.52 0.11 -7.29
CA ASN A 188 -5.53 -0.01 -6.22
C ASN A 188 -6.04 0.61 -4.90
N SER A 189 -6.49 1.86 -4.94
CA SER A 189 -7.01 2.55 -3.75
C SER A 189 -8.24 1.87 -3.15
N SER A 190 -9.08 1.29 -4.01
CA SER A 190 -10.24 0.49 -3.60
C SER A 190 -9.82 -0.85 -2.96
N CYS A 191 -8.85 -1.55 -3.54
CA CYS A 191 -8.28 -2.79 -2.98
C CYS A 191 -7.69 -2.54 -1.59
N TRP A 192 -6.95 -1.44 -1.41
CA TRP A 192 -6.39 -1.06 -0.13
C TRP A 192 -7.46 -0.73 0.93
N ALA A 193 -8.53 -0.03 0.55
CA ALA A 193 -9.66 0.24 1.42
C ALA A 193 -10.36 -1.06 1.86
N ILE A 194 -10.63 -1.98 0.92
CA ILE A 194 -11.25 -3.28 1.23
C ILE A 194 -10.32 -4.11 2.14
N TRP A 195 -9.03 -4.17 1.83
CA TRP A 195 -8.03 -4.85 2.67
C TRP A 195 -8.02 -4.32 4.11
N THR A 196 -8.05 -2.99 4.28
CA THR A 196 -8.13 -2.34 5.60
C THR A 196 -9.39 -2.76 6.37
N ILE A 197 -10.53 -2.89 5.67
CA ILE A 197 -11.78 -3.36 6.28
C ILE A 197 -11.68 -4.84 6.65
N MET A 198 -11.07 -5.69 5.81
CA MET A 198 -10.88 -7.10 6.08
C MET A 198 -10.00 -7.37 7.31
N GLN A 199 -9.15 -6.43 7.72
CA GLN A 199 -8.38 -6.57 8.96
C GLN A 199 -9.27 -6.67 10.21
N VAL A 200 -10.50 -6.13 10.18
CA VAL A 200 -11.46 -6.25 11.30
C VAL A 200 -11.85 -7.71 11.55
N PRO A 201 -12.48 -8.45 10.61
CA PRO A 201 -12.80 -9.86 10.83
C PRO A 201 -11.56 -10.74 11.00
N ILE A 202 -10.42 -10.42 10.37
CA ILE A 202 -9.16 -11.13 10.59
C ILE A 202 -8.73 -11.00 12.04
N SER A 203 -8.70 -9.79 12.60
CA SER A 203 -8.29 -9.57 14.00
C SER A 203 -9.24 -10.21 15.02
N ALA A 204 -10.54 -10.31 14.69
CA ALA A 204 -11.52 -10.96 15.54
C ALA A 204 -11.34 -12.50 15.59
N ARG A 205 -10.96 -13.11 14.46
CA ARG A 205 -10.78 -14.59 14.36
C ARG A 205 -9.36 -15.04 14.63
N CYS A 206 -8.38 -14.20 14.32
CA CYS A 206 -6.95 -14.40 14.51
C CYS A 206 -6.42 -13.28 15.43
N PRO A 207 -6.55 -13.44 16.76
CA PRO A 207 -6.16 -12.39 17.71
C PRO A 207 -4.65 -12.14 17.76
N ASP A 208 -3.83 -13.06 17.24
CA ASP A 208 -2.38 -12.83 17.08
C ASP A 208 -2.07 -12.16 15.72
N PRO A 209 -1.76 -10.84 15.72
CA PRO A 209 -1.47 -10.10 14.48
C PRO A 209 -0.16 -10.53 13.83
N LEU A 210 0.79 -11.13 14.57
CA LEU A 210 2.02 -11.64 13.96
C LEU A 210 1.70 -12.90 13.14
N LEU A 211 0.85 -13.78 13.66
CA LEU A 211 0.46 -15.00 12.96
C LEU A 211 -0.38 -14.69 11.71
N SER A 212 -1.37 -13.80 11.81
CA SER A 212 -2.16 -13.40 10.65
C SER A 212 -1.27 -12.74 9.59
N THR A 213 -0.35 -11.86 10.01
CA THR A 213 0.61 -11.25 9.08
C THR A 213 1.54 -12.27 8.46
N ALA A 214 2.03 -13.27 9.20
CA ALA A 214 2.87 -14.32 8.65
C ALA A 214 2.17 -15.11 7.53
N TRP A 215 0.90 -15.49 7.76
CA TRP A 215 0.10 -16.16 6.73
C TRP A 215 -0.19 -15.27 5.52
N MET A 216 -0.53 -14.01 5.74
CA MET A 216 -0.74 -13.05 4.65
C MET A 216 0.55 -12.81 3.86
N CYS A 217 1.70 -12.74 4.56
CA CYS A 217 3.00 -12.61 3.95
C CYS A 217 3.34 -13.81 3.08
N PHE A 218 3.15 -15.01 3.63
CA PHE A 218 3.36 -16.29 2.93
C PHE A 218 2.49 -16.44 1.69
N PHE A 219 1.17 -16.29 1.82
CA PHE A 219 0.25 -16.39 0.67
C PHE A 219 0.53 -15.31 -0.36
N GLY A 220 0.78 -14.07 0.08
CA GLY A 220 1.12 -12.98 -0.82
C GLY A 220 2.41 -13.26 -1.58
N SER A 221 3.41 -13.90 -0.95
CA SER A 221 4.67 -14.25 -1.62
C SER A 221 4.41 -15.25 -2.74
N ILE A 222 3.61 -16.29 -2.48
CA ILE A 222 3.25 -17.31 -3.47
C ILE A 222 2.46 -16.67 -4.62
N GLN A 223 1.42 -15.91 -4.30
CA GLN A 223 0.56 -15.26 -5.29
C GLN A 223 1.33 -14.25 -6.14
N THR A 224 2.15 -13.38 -5.52
CA THR A 224 2.98 -12.39 -6.22
C THR A 224 4.01 -13.07 -7.11
N THR A 225 4.61 -14.18 -6.65
CA THR A 225 5.55 -14.98 -7.46
C THR A 225 4.83 -15.56 -8.68
N ALA A 226 3.66 -16.18 -8.49
CA ALA A 226 2.88 -16.73 -9.58
C ALA A 226 2.53 -15.65 -10.62
N VAL A 227 1.97 -14.51 -10.18
CA VAL A 227 1.64 -13.38 -11.06
C VAL A 227 2.88 -12.85 -11.78
N THR A 228 4.01 -12.71 -11.09
CA THR A 228 5.26 -12.21 -11.69
C THR A 228 5.82 -13.16 -12.73
N ILE A 229 5.72 -14.49 -12.53
CA ILE A 229 6.12 -15.48 -13.54
C ILE A 229 5.26 -15.35 -14.80
N PHE A 230 3.96 -15.11 -14.66
CA PHE A 230 3.07 -14.88 -15.80
C PHE A 230 3.35 -13.56 -16.53
N LEU A 231 3.71 -12.51 -15.81
CA LEU A 231 4.02 -11.19 -16.39
C LEU A 231 5.43 -11.10 -16.97
N LYS A 232 6.40 -11.79 -16.37
CA LYS A 232 7.83 -11.75 -16.72
C LYS A 232 8.42 -13.16 -16.79
N THR A 233 8.36 -13.72 -17.99
CA THR A 233 8.89 -15.04 -18.31
C THR A 233 10.43 -15.05 -18.38
N ASP A 234 11.09 -13.90 -18.56
CA ASP A 234 12.54 -13.81 -18.76
C ASP A 234 13.35 -14.16 -17.50
N PRO A 235 14.08 -15.30 -17.47
CA PRO A 235 14.80 -15.73 -16.27
C PRO A 235 15.96 -14.82 -15.87
N GLN A 236 16.52 -14.06 -16.82
CA GLN A 236 17.61 -13.12 -16.55
C GLN A 236 17.14 -11.88 -15.78
N ALA A 237 15.84 -11.53 -15.85
CA ALA A 237 15.28 -10.42 -15.09
C ALA A 237 15.25 -10.70 -13.58
N TRP A 238 15.29 -11.97 -13.18
CA TRP A 238 15.30 -12.42 -11.78
C TRP A 238 16.70 -12.39 -11.15
N LYS A 239 17.76 -12.10 -11.90
CA LYS A 239 19.12 -12.02 -11.33
C LYS A 239 19.35 -10.62 -10.74
N PRO A 240 19.66 -10.52 -9.43
CA PRO A 240 20.08 -9.26 -8.84
C PRO A 240 21.39 -8.80 -9.50
N HIS A 241 21.43 -7.58 -10.05
CA HIS A 241 22.62 -7.05 -10.72
C HIS A 241 23.75 -6.66 -9.74
N SER A 242 23.48 -6.55 -8.43
CA SER A 242 24.48 -6.25 -7.39
C SER A 242 24.14 -7.01 -6.11
N ASN A 243 25.04 -7.89 -5.64
CA ASN A 243 24.70 -8.92 -4.65
C ASN A 243 24.52 -8.41 -3.22
N LEU A 244 25.21 -7.32 -2.80
CA LEU A 244 25.19 -6.86 -1.42
C LEU A 244 24.20 -5.71 -1.18
N GLU A 245 24.25 -4.66 -1.99
CA GLU A 245 23.36 -3.49 -1.81
C GLU A 245 21.89 -3.82 -2.10
N THR A 246 21.63 -4.65 -3.12
CA THR A 246 20.25 -5.07 -3.46
C THR A 246 19.67 -6.00 -2.39
N TYR A 247 20.52 -6.83 -1.78
CA TYR A 247 20.11 -7.72 -0.70
C TYR A 247 19.76 -6.94 0.57
N ASP A 248 20.60 -5.99 0.98
CA ASP A 248 20.32 -5.15 2.16
C ASP A 248 19.07 -4.27 1.99
N ALA A 249 18.91 -3.68 0.80
CA ALA A 249 17.73 -2.89 0.47
C ALA A 249 16.44 -3.73 0.46
N THR A 250 16.49 -4.96 -0.05
CA THR A 250 15.31 -5.86 -0.06
C THR A 250 14.96 -6.34 1.35
N MET A 251 15.95 -6.64 2.19
CA MET A 251 15.73 -7.01 3.60
C MET A 251 15.09 -5.88 4.39
N THR A 252 15.60 -4.66 4.27
CA THR A 252 15.05 -3.48 4.95
C THR A 252 13.59 -3.23 4.54
N LYS A 253 13.27 -3.37 3.26
CA LYS A 253 11.89 -3.24 2.75
C LYS A 253 10.97 -4.36 3.21
N GLY A 254 11.47 -5.59 3.30
CA GLY A 254 10.73 -6.72 3.86
C GLY A 254 10.35 -6.51 5.31
N ILE A 255 11.31 -6.10 6.13
CA ILE A 255 11.11 -5.77 7.56
C ILE A 255 10.11 -4.63 7.72
N ALA A 256 10.26 -3.55 6.95
CA ALA A 256 9.33 -2.42 6.96
C ALA A 256 7.91 -2.86 6.60
N SER A 257 7.76 -3.67 5.54
CA SER A 257 6.48 -4.22 5.11
C SER A 257 5.81 -5.08 6.18
N ALA A 258 6.54 -6.03 6.77
CA ALA A 258 6.01 -6.86 7.84
C ALA A 258 5.55 -6.01 9.03
N SER A 259 6.36 -5.01 9.39
CA SER A 259 6.05 -4.06 10.47
C SER A 259 4.79 -3.24 10.17
N ILE A 260 4.64 -2.74 8.95
CA ILE A 260 3.45 -2.00 8.49
C ILE A 260 2.19 -2.85 8.67
N ILE A 261 2.19 -4.10 8.16
CA ILE A 261 1.00 -4.95 8.22
C ILE A 261 0.64 -5.29 9.68
N VAL A 262 1.61 -5.61 10.53
CA VAL A 262 1.37 -5.88 11.97
C VAL A 262 0.81 -4.65 12.68
N LEU A 263 1.43 -3.48 12.48
CA LEU A 263 1.02 -2.24 13.13
C LEU A 263 -0.36 -1.80 12.67
N GLN A 264 -0.66 -1.89 11.37
CA GLN A 264 -1.99 -1.62 10.84
C GLN A 264 -3.01 -2.58 11.42
N ALA A 265 -2.78 -3.90 11.39
CA ALA A 265 -3.71 -4.88 11.95
C ALA A 265 -4.01 -4.59 13.43
N ARG A 266 -2.98 -4.29 14.23
CA ARG A 266 -3.14 -3.89 15.65
C ARG A 266 -3.92 -2.60 15.83
N CYS A 267 -3.67 -1.61 14.99
CA CYS A 267 -4.35 -0.32 15.07
C CYS A 267 -5.83 -0.45 14.68
N ILE A 268 -6.11 -1.16 13.59
CA ILE A 268 -7.46 -1.41 13.08
C ILE A 268 -8.27 -2.22 14.11
N ALA A 269 -7.68 -3.22 14.74
CA ALA A 269 -8.33 -3.98 15.81
C ALA A 269 -8.75 -3.10 17.01
N ARG A 270 -8.02 -2.00 17.29
CA ARG A 270 -8.29 -1.12 18.43
C ARG A 270 -9.16 0.09 18.13
N ARG A 271 -9.00 0.70 16.95
CA ARG A 271 -9.62 1.99 16.59
C ARG A 271 -10.51 1.91 15.35
N GLY A 272 -10.56 0.76 14.69
CA GLY A 272 -11.33 0.53 13.47
C GLY A 272 -10.57 0.89 12.18
N PRO A 273 -11.12 0.45 11.03
CA PRO A 273 -10.47 0.59 9.73
C PRO A 273 -10.42 2.04 9.25
N LEU A 274 -11.46 2.82 9.51
CA LEU A 274 -11.48 4.25 9.17
C LEU A 274 -10.40 5.06 9.86
N PHE A 275 -10.12 4.76 11.13
CA PHE A 275 -9.06 5.45 11.84
C PHE A 275 -7.72 5.29 11.14
N SER A 276 -7.41 4.07 10.67
CA SER A 276 -6.20 3.78 9.90
C SER A 276 -6.20 4.51 8.56
N ALA A 277 -7.31 4.45 7.83
CA ALA A 277 -7.44 5.03 6.50
C ALA A 277 -7.23 6.56 6.48
N MET A 278 -7.62 7.28 7.54
CA MET A 278 -7.41 8.74 7.63
C MET A 278 -5.94 9.17 7.58
N PHE A 279 -4.99 8.26 7.86
CA PHE A 279 -3.57 8.58 7.81
C PHE A 279 -2.97 8.42 6.42
N SER A 280 -3.63 7.76 5.46
CA SER A 280 -3.08 7.53 4.11
C SER A 280 -2.61 8.80 3.38
N PRO A 281 -3.31 9.96 3.47
CA PRO A 281 -2.81 11.20 2.87
C PRO A 281 -1.45 11.67 3.42
N LEU A 282 -1.12 11.29 4.66
CA LEU A 282 0.13 11.70 5.30
C LEU A 282 1.35 11.10 4.59
N CYS A 283 1.29 9.84 4.14
CA CYS A 283 2.37 9.23 3.36
C CYS A 283 2.63 10.05 2.08
N SER A 284 1.58 10.45 1.34
CA SER A 284 1.73 11.28 0.14
C SER A 284 2.41 12.63 0.43
N VAL A 285 2.08 13.27 1.55
CA VAL A 285 2.72 14.52 1.99
C VAL A 285 4.21 14.29 2.31
N ILE A 286 4.54 13.23 3.06
CA ILE A 286 5.92 12.90 3.43
C ILE A 286 6.76 12.61 2.18
N VAL A 287 6.27 11.75 1.28
CA VAL A 287 6.95 11.39 0.03
C VAL A 287 7.19 12.62 -0.84
N THR A 288 6.17 13.47 -1.02
CA THR A 288 6.30 14.70 -1.82
C THR A 288 7.31 15.66 -1.22
N THR A 289 7.31 15.83 0.10
CA THR A 289 8.24 16.71 0.82
C THR A 289 9.68 16.21 0.68
N LEU A 290 9.92 14.92 0.90
CA LEU A 290 11.24 14.32 0.77
C LEU A 290 11.74 14.38 -0.68
N ALA A 291 10.89 14.07 -1.66
CA ALA A 291 11.23 14.18 -3.07
C ALA A 291 11.64 15.61 -3.46
N ALA A 292 10.94 16.63 -2.95
CA ALA A 292 11.27 18.03 -3.19
C ALA A 292 12.61 18.44 -2.55
N ILE A 293 12.94 17.91 -1.36
CA ILE A 293 14.23 18.16 -0.70
C ILE A 293 15.38 17.56 -1.52
N PHE A 294 15.29 16.28 -1.88
CA PHE A 294 16.32 15.60 -2.69
C PHE A 294 16.51 16.25 -4.07
N GLN A 295 15.42 16.68 -4.72
CA GLN A 295 15.52 17.41 -5.99
C GLN A 295 16.22 18.76 -5.82
N LYS A 296 15.96 19.50 -4.74
CA LYS A 296 16.66 20.76 -4.48
C LYS A 296 18.15 20.53 -4.25
N GLU A 297 18.53 19.53 -3.46
CA GLU A 297 19.95 19.21 -3.23
C GLU A 297 20.70 18.97 -4.55
N MET A 298 20.11 18.23 -5.49
CA MET A 298 20.72 17.97 -6.81
C MET A 298 20.85 19.23 -7.68
N VAL A 299 19.97 20.21 -7.54
CA VAL A 299 20.02 21.49 -8.29
C VAL A 299 21.06 22.46 -7.71
N TYR A 300 21.36 22.38 -6.41
CA TYR A 300 22.37 23.24 -5.78
C TYR A 300 23.80 22.68 -5.84
N THR A 301 23.97 21.40 -6.18
CA THR A 301 25.30 20.76 -6.32
C THR A 301 25.80 20.66 -7.77
N ALA A 302 25.04 21.20 -8.74
CA ALA A 302 25.43 21.28 -10.16
C ALA A 302 25.85 22.71 -10.51
#